data_AF-A0A0M7B8Q8-F1
#
_entry.id   AF-A0A0M7B8Q8-F1
#
_cell.length_a   1.000
_cell.length_b   1.000
_cell.length_c   1.000
_cell.angle_alpha   90.00
_cell.angle_beta   90.00
_cell.angle_gamma   90.00
#
_symmetry.space_group_name_H-M   'P 1'
#
loop_
_entity.id
_entity.type
_entity.pdbx_description
1 polymer ?
#
loop_
_entity_poly.entity_id
_entity_poly.type
_entity_poly.pdbx_seq_one_letter_code
_entity_poly.pdbx_strand_id
1 'polypeptide(L)'
;MVERFNGRIEEVLQSHHFRSGEDLETTLHRYVWLYNQQLPQSALASKAPLQAMKDWHKIKPELFKKQPYYLPGCDRWRRVLDERQGGSTSPPPSQTPRKIDLAMKRAERRGPV
;
A
#
# COMPACT_ATOMS: atom_id res chain seq x y z
N MET A 1 19.50 -0.72 0.33
CA MET A 1 18.03 -0.62 0.51
C MET A 1 17.48 -1.88 1.17
N VAL A 2 17.69 -3.06 0.57
CA VAL A 2 17.20 -4.35 1.10
C VAL A 2 17.91 -4.80 2.37
N GLU A 3 19.24 -4.64 2.47
CA GLU A 3 20.01 -5.08 3.66
C GLU A 3 19.60 -4.35 4.95
N ARG A 4 19.29 -3.04 4.88
CA ARG A 4 18.83 -2.23 6.02
C ARG A 4 17.37 -2.46 6.37
N PHE A 5 16.58 -3.01 5.44
CA PHE A 5 15.23 -3.49 5.72
C PHE A 5 15.31 -4.81 6.48
N ASN A 6 16.11 -5.75 5.98
CA ASN A 6 16.33 -7.06 6.60
C ASN A 6 16.91 -6.95 8.02
N GLY A 7 17.92 -6.10 8.23
CA GLY A 7 18.49 -5.93 9.58
C GLY A 7 17.53 -5.30 10.60
N ARG A 8 16.65 -4.39 10.17
CA ARG A 8 15.66 -3.76 11.07
C ARG A 8 14.50 -4.70 11.42
N ILE A 9 14.05 -5.53 10.48
CA ILE A 9 13.04 -6.53 10.81
C ILE A 9 13.63 -7.66 11.65
N GLU A 10 14.90 -8.04 11.40
CA GLU A 10 15.63 -8.99 12.24
C GLU A 10 15.67 -8.54 13.71
N GLU A 11 15.97 -7.26 13.97
CA GLU A 11 15.94 -6.69 15.33
C GLU A 11 14.55 -6.78 15.98
N VAL A 12 13.47 -6.50 15.23
CA VAL A 12 12.09 -6.64 15.72
C VAL A 12 11.75 -8.10 16.03
N LEU A 13 12.22 -9.03 15.19
CA LEU A 13 11.99 -10.46 15.39
C LEU A 13 12.81 -11.03 16.56
N GLN A 14 14.01 -10.51 16.80
CA GLN A 14 14.86 -10.92 17.93
C GLN A 14 14.39 -10.35 19.27
N SER A 15 13.83 -9.14 19.27
CA SER A 15 13.38 -8.45 20.50
C SER A 15 11.98 -8.86 20.96
N HIS A 16 11.17 -9.47 20.09
CA HIS A 16 9.79 -9.82 20.39
C HIS A 16 9.54 -11.33 20.38
N HIS A 17 8.98 -11.87 21.46
CA HIS A 17 8.58 -13.27 21.54
C HIS A 17 7.11 -13.43 21.11
N PHE A 18 6.90 -14.02 19.93
CA PHE A 18 5.56 -14.26 19.38
C PHE A 18 4.87 -15.45 20.05
N ARG A 19 3.58 -15.28 20.34
CA ARG A 19 2.75 -16.34 20.96
C ARG A 19 2.07 -17.25 19.94
N SER A 20 1.90 -16.78 18.71
CA SER A 20 1.28 -17.50 17.60
C SER A 20 1.83 -17.02 16.25
N GLY A 21 1.58 -17.80 15.19
CA GLY A 21 1.92 -17.40 13.81
C GLY A 21 1.12 -16.19 13.32
N GLU A 22 -0.12 -16.02 13.76
CA GLU A 22 -0.98 -14.88 13.43
C GLU A 22 -0.45 -13.55 14.00
N ASP A 23 0.13 -13.60 15.20
CA ASP A 23 0.76 -12.46 15.86
C ASP A 23 2.03 -12.00 15.12
N LEU A 24 2.81 -12.98 14.65
CA LEU A 24 3.95 -12.73 13.76
C LEU A 24 3.50 -12.11 12.44
N GLU A 25 2.49 -12.69 11.78
CA GLU A 25 1.95 -12.19 10.51
C GLU A 25 1.45 -10.75 10.64
N THR A 26 0.70 -10.45 11.69
CA THR A 26 0.20 -9.11 11.98
C THR A 26 1.33 -8.12 12.18
N THR A 27 2.38 -8.52 12.91
CA THR A 27 3.55 -7.69 13.15
C THR A 27 4.33 -7.40 11.86
N LEU A 28 4.51 -8.40 11.01
CA LEU A 28 5.14 -8.24 9.70
C LEU A 28 4.34 -7.30 8.80
N HIS A 29 3.01 -7.47 8.73
CA HIS A 29 2.13 -6.57 7.98
C HIS A 29 2.23 -5.13 8.46
N ARG A 30 2.21 -4.93 9.78
CA ARG A 30 2.35 -3.61 10.38
C ARG A 30 3.72 -3.00 10.07
N TYR A 31 4.79 -3.80 10.12
CA TYR A 31 6.13 -3.33 9.83
C TYR A 31 6.29 -2.89 8.37
N VAL A 32 5.81 -3.69 7.41
CA VAL A 32 5.82 -3.33 5.98
C VAL A 32 5.05 -2.04 5.72
N TRP A 33 3.91 -1.87 6.38
CA TRP A 33 3.11 -0.64 6.29
C TRP A 33 3.88 0.58 6.82
N LEU A 34 4.46 0.47 8.02
CA LEU A 34 5.24 1.55 8.64
C LEU A 34 6.46 1.92 7.80
N TYR A 35 7.18 0.91 7.30
CA TYR A 35 8.36 1.11 6.48
C TYR A 35 8.05 1.87 5.19
N ASN A 36 6.97 1.50 4.50
CA ASN A 36 6.64 2.09 3.21
C ASN A 36 6.05 3.50 3.34
N GLN A 37 5.32 3.78 4.41
CA GLN A 37 4.53 5.02 4.53
C GLN A 37 5.09 6.04 5.51
N GLN A 38 5.72 5.62 6.60
CA GLN A 38 6.03 6.50 7.73
C GLN A 38 7.52 6.59 8.05
N LEU A 39 8.28 5.52 7.87
CA LEU A 39 9.68 5.51 8.26
C LEU A 39 10.55 6.23 7.21
N PRO A 40 11.18 7.36 7.56
CA PRO A 40 12.07 8.06 6.65
C PRO A 40 13.34 7.25 6.42
N GLN A 41 13.92 7.40 5.22
CA GLN A 41 15.18 6.77 4.88
C GLN A 41 16.23 7.80 4.52
N SER A 42 17.38 7.74 5.19
CA SER A 42 18.52 8.60 4.89
C SER A 42 18.93 8.51 3.41
N ALA A 43 18.90 7.30 2.83
CA ALA A 43 19.18 7.07 1.41
C ALA A 43 18.16 7.74 0.45
N LEU A 44 16.96 8.05 0.93
CA LEU A 44 15.91 8.75 0.19
C LEU A 44 15.78 10.20 0.64
N ALA A 45 16.88 10.82 1.09
CA ALA A 45 16.88 12.17 1.65
C ALA A 45 15.88 12.34 2.80
N SER A 46 15.84 11.36 3.71
CA SER A 46 14.94 11.29 4.86
C SER A 46 13.45 11.28 4.50
N LYS A 47 13.11 10.74 3.33
CA LYS A 47 11.71 10.52 2.92
C LYS A 47 11.31 9.06 3.07
N ALA A 48 10.03 8.82 3.28
CA ALA A 48 9.46 7.48 3.20
C ALA A 48 9.48 6.98 1.75
N PRO A 49 9.62 5.66 1.49
CA PRO A 49 9.67 5.10 0.14
C PRO A 49 8.52 5.53 -0.76
N LEU A 50 7.27 5.47 -0.27
CA LEU A 50 6.11 5.87 -1.06
C LEU A 50 6.16 7.35 -1.44
N GLN A 51 6.63 8.21 -0.53
CA GLN A 51 6.75 9.64 -0.80
C GLN A 51 7.82 9.92 -1.85
N ALA A 52 8.98 9.25 -1.76
CA ALA A 52 10.04 9.36 -2.77
C ALA A 52 9.54 8.91 -4.15
N MET A 53 8.79 7.81 -4.22
CA MET A 53 8.19 7.34 -5.47
C MET A 53 7.18 8.35 -6.04
N LYS A 54 6.33 8.95 -5.20
CA LYS A 54 5.38 9.99 -5.63
C LYS A 54 6.09 11.23 -6.16
N ASP A 55 7.17 11.64 -5.51
CA ASP A 55 7.97 12.80 -5.94
C ASP A 55 8.67 12.50 -7.27
N TRP A 56 9.24 11.31 -7.44
CA TRP A 56 9.84 10.90 -8.71
C TRP A 56 8.83 10.78 -9.83
N HIS A 57 7.63 10.26 -9.56
CA HIS A 57 6.57 10.18 -10.56
C HIS A 57 6.12 11.58 -11.05
N LYS A 58 6.22 12.62 -10.21
CA LYS A 58 5.92 14.00 -10.65
C LYS A 58 6.97 14.55 -11.61
N ILE A 59 8.24 14.17 -11.42
CA ILE A 59 9.37 14.69 -12.19
C ILE A 59 9.56 13.91 -13.49
N LYS A 60 9.38 12.58 -13.42
CA LYS A 60 9.58 11.64 -14.53
C LYS A 60 8.47 10.57 -14.54
N PRO A 61 7.24 10.92 -14.97
CA PRO A 61 6.14 9.96 -15.01
C PRO A 61 6.39 8.79 -15.98
N GLU A 62 7.23 8.98 -17.01
CA GLU A 62 7.54 7.98 -18.04
C GLU A 62 8.25 6.73 -17.52
N LEU A 63 8.93 6.82 -16.38
CA LEU A 63 9.58 5.68 -15.72
C LEU A 63 8.58 4.75 -15.01
N PHE A 64 7.34 5.19 -14.85
CA PHE A 64 6.32 4.47 -14.09
C PHE A 64 5.22 3.94 -15.00
N LYS A 65 5.05 2.61 -15.01
CA LYS A 65 3.91 1.97 -15.69
C LYS A 65 2.58 2.20 -14.96
N LYS A 66 2.63 2.54 -13.67
CA LYS A 66 1.48 2.74 -12.77
C LYS A 66 1.80 3.86 -11.79
N GLN A 67 0.78 4.58 -11.34
CA GLN A 67 0.95 5.57 -10.28
C GLN A 67 1.45 4.90 -8.99
N PRO A 68 2.33 5.54 -8.21
CA PRO A 68 2.72 5.05 -6.90
C PRO A 68 1.56 5.13 -5.91
N TYR A 69 1.03 3.97 -5.53
CA TYR A 69 0.00 3.83 -4.49
C TYR A 69 0.38 2.71 -3.52
N TYR A 70 -0.08 2.83 -2.28
CA TYR A 70 0.05 1.76 -1.29
C TYR A 70 -1.14 0.82 -1.45
N LEU A 71 -0.92 -0.41 -1.92
CA LEU A 71 -1.92 -1.47 -1.91
C LEU A 71 -1.64 -2.42 -0.75
N PRO A 72 -2.44 -2.39 0.33
CA PRO A 72 -2.45 -3.49 1.28
C PRO A 72 -3.14 -4.69 0.60
N GLY A 73 -2.37 -5.72 0.25
CA GLY A 73 -2.91 -6.96 -0.30
C GLY A 73 -1.87 -7.82 -0.98
N CYS A 74 -2.13 -9.13 -1.03
CA CYS A 74 -1.30 -10.07 -1.77
C CYS A 74 -1.29 -9.66 -3.25
N ASP A 75 -0.09 -9.48 -3.84
CA ASP A 75 0.11 -9.39 -5.27
C ASP A 75 -0.31 -10.73 -5.88
N ARG A 76 -1.63 -10.96 -5.96
CA ARG A 76 -2.17 -11.97 -6.85
C ARG A 76 -1.79 -11.47 -8.22
N TRP A 77 -0.66 -11.96 -8.72
CA TRP A 77 -0.37 -12.06 -10.14
C TRP A 77 -1.65 -12.62 -10.74
N ARG A 78 -2.52 -11.73 -11.22
CA ARG A 78 -3.66 -12.08 -12.05
C ARG A 78 -3.00 -12.52 -13.34
N ARG A 79 -2.57 -13.78 -13.29
CA ARG A 79 -2.47 -14.75 -14.36
C ARG A 79 -2.22 -14.06 -15.70
N VAL A 80 -0.95 -14.04 -16.07
CA VAL A 80 -0.52 -14.05 -17.47
C VAL A 80 -1.10 -15.33 -18.11
N LEU A 81 -2.41 -15.30 -18.37
CA LEU A 81 -3.17 -16.19 -19.23
C LEU A 81 -4.07 -15.29 -20.07
N ASP A 82 -3.46 -14.28 -20.70
CA ASP A 82 -4.13 -13.51 -21.74
C ASP A 82 -3.16 -13.12 -22.86
N GLU A 83 -2.20 -14.00 -23.15
CA GLU A 83 -1.63 -14.10 -24.48
C GLU A 83 -2.28 -15.29 -25.17
N ARG A 84 -3.45 -15.03 -25.76
CA ARG A 84 -4.03 -15.66 -26.96
C ARG A 84 -5.56 -15.59 -26.91
N GLN A 85 -6.12 -14.41 -27.13
CA GLN A 85 -7.14 -14.15 -28.16
C GLN A 85 -7.70 -12.73 -28.04
N GLY A 86 -7.60 -11.98 -29.15
CA GLY A 86 -8.41 -10.85 -29.58
C GLY A 86 -9.19 -10.00 -28.57
N GLY A 87 -8.78 -8.73 -28.46
CA GLY A 87 -9.64 -7.55 -28.42
C GLY A 87 -10.91 -7.56 -27.55
N SER A 88 -10.86 -6.91 -26.40
CA SER A 88 -11.84 -5.89 -26.03
C SER A 88 -11.36 -5.09 -24.81
N THR A 89 -11.30 -3.77 -24.98
CA THR A 89 -10.93 -2.80 -23.97
C THR A 89 -12.02 -2.76 -22.88
N SER A 90 -11.75 -3.29 -21.69
CA SER A 90 -12.55 -2.99 -20.49
C SER A 90 -11.77 -2.02 -19.59
N PRO A 91 -12.32 -0.86 -19.21
CA PRO A 91 -11.61 0.08 -18.36
C PRO A 91 -11.47 -0.45 -16.92
N PRO A 92 -10.39 -0.11 -16.21
CA PRO A 92 -10.23 -0.48 -14.81
C PRO A 92 -11.30 0.20 -13.94
N PRO A 93 -11.78 -0.45 -12.86
CA PRO A 93 -12.76 0.16 -11.97
C PRO A 93 -12.16 1.40 -11.31
N SER A 94 -12.73 2.56 -11.64
CA SER A 94 -12.53 3.83 -10.96
C SER A 94 -13.07 3.73 -9.53
N GLN A 95 -12.22 3.33 -8.58
CA GLN A 95 -12.50 3.52 -7.16
C GLN A 95 -12.29 4.99 -6.79
N THR A 96 -13.30 5.77 -7.15
CA THR A 96 -13.58 7.09 -6.58
C THR A 96 -13.83 6.91 -5.08
N PRO A 97 -13.08 7.53 -4.15
CA PRO A 97 -13.60 7.73 -2.81
C PRO A 97 -14.63 8.86 -2.93
N ARG A 98 -15.86 8.68 -2.41
CA ARG A 98 -16.89 9.72 -2.08
C ARG A 98 -18.34 9.30 -2.39
N LYS A 99 -18.80 8.13 -1.95
CA LYS A 99 -20.26 7.93 -1.78
C LYS A 99 -20.69 7.34 -0.43
N ILE A 100 -19.79 6.69 0.31
CA ILE A 100 -20.17 6.05 1.58
C ILE A 100 -20.09 7.04 2.75
N ASP A 101 -19.11 7.96 2.77
CA ASP A 101 -19.05 9.03 3.79
C ASP A 101 -20.17 10.07 3.67
N LEU A 102 -20.79 10.21 2.49
CA LEU A 102 -21.91 11.13 2.28
C LEU A 102 -23.27 10.52 2.64
N ALA A 103 -23.36 9.19 2.73
CA ALA A 103 -24.57 8.51 3.18
C ALA A 103 -24.68 8.46 4.72
N MET A 104 -23.56 8.37 5.43
CA MET A 104 -23.56 8.41 6.91
C MET A 104 -23.83 9.82 7.46
N LYS A 105 -23.43 10.89 6.76
CA LYS A 105 -23.67 12.28 7.20
C LYS A 105 -25.08 12.83 6.91
N ARG A 106 -25.98 12.04 6.34
CA ARG A 106 -27.40 12.41 6.14
C ARG A 106 -28.37 11.72 7.12
N ALA A 107 -27.88 10.81 7.95
CA ALA A 107 -28.69 10.11 8.96
C ALA A 107 -28.76 10.84 10.32
N GLU A 108 -27.91 11.83 10.59
CA GLU A 108 -27.88 12.59 11.87
C GLU A 108 -28.70 13.90 11.86
N ARG A 109 -29.54 14.15 10.83
CA ARG A 109 -30.50 15.28 10.80
C ARG A 109 -31.96 14.87 10.77
N ARG A 110 -32.31 13.75 11.40
CA ARG A 110 -33.68 13.49 11.85
C ARG A 110 -33.66 13.21 13.35
N GLY A 111 -33.64 14.29 14.12
CA GLY A 111 -34.16 14.26 15.49
C GLY A 111 -35.69 14.08 15.46
N PRO A 112 -36.31 13.59 16.55
CA PRO A 112 -37.72 13.27 16.59
C PRO A 112 -38.60 14.54 16.59
N VAL A 113 -39.82 14.32 16.08
CA VAL A 113 -41.03 15.16 15.99
C VAL A 113 -41.07 16.39 16.88
#